data_AF-A0A925VNN4-F1
#
_entry.id   AF-A0A925VNN4-F1
#
_cell.length_a   1.000
_cell.length_b   1.000
_cell.length_c   1.000
_cell.angle_alpha   90.00
_cell.angle_beta   90.00
_cell.angle_gamma   90.00
#
_symmetry.space_group_name_H-M   'P 1'
#
loop_
_entity.id
_entity.type
_entity.pdbx_description
1 polymer ?
#
loop_
_entity_poly.entity_id
_entity_poly.type
_entity_poly.pdbx_seq_one_letter_code
_entity_poly.pdbx_strand_id
1 'polypeptide(L)'
;RGATAASCAATELPVATFAPRATPTGLEFYAGDEFPPQYRNALYVALWQGDPPSVQRVRLSAEGGATVGEATPFVTGLKQPIDVLRDPQGGLLVLDFAANAVYRVAAERG
;
A
#
# COMPACT_ATOMS: atom_id res chain seq x y z
N ARG A 1 0.71 -31.21 -9.36
CA ARG A 1 1.26 -30.07 -10.13
C ARG A 1 2.29 -29.40 -9.24
N GLY A 2 3.57 -29.46 -9.57
CA GLY A 2 4.65 -28.87 -8.76
C GLY A 2 5.28 -27.69 -9.49
N ALA A 3 5.78 -26.70 -8.76
CA ALA A 3 6.58 -25.63 -9.33
C ALA A 3 7.91 -26.22 -9.84
N THR A 4 8.20 -26.01 -11.12
CA THR A 4 9.50 -26.31 -11.76
C THR A 4 10.24 -25.01 -12.08
N ALA A 5 11.56 -25.07 -12.29
CA ALA A 5 12.33 -23.90 -12.72
C ALA A 5 11.76 -23.26 -14.00
N ALA A 6 11.30 -24.09 -14.95
CA ALA A 6 10.64 -23.61 -16.17
C ALA A 6 9.32 -22.87 -15.87
N SER A 7 8.51 -23.36 -14.93
CA SER A 7 7.29 -22.64 -14.54
C SER A 7 7.58 -21.33 -13.80
N CYS A 8 8.64 -21.25 -13.00
CA CYS A 8 9.05 -20.00 -12.34
C CYS A 8 9.52 -18.97 -13.37
N ALA A 9 10.32 -19.37 -14.36
CA ALA A 9 10.83 -18.48 -15.40
C ALA A 9 9.72 -17.91 -16.31
N ALA A 10 8.60 -18.60 -16.43
CA ALA A 10 7.45 -18.17 -17.21
C ALA A 10 6.37 -17.44 -16.40
N THR A 11 6.56 -17.27 -15.08
CA THR A 11 5.60 -16.59 -14.21
C THR A 11 5.88 -15.09 -14.20
N GLU A 12 4.84 -14.28 -14.34
CA GLU A 12 4.94 -12.83 -14.14
C GLU A 12 5.31 -12.54 -12.68
N LEU A 13 6.38 -11.77 -12.49
CA LEU A 13 6.85 -11.42 -11.15
C LEU A 13 5.87 -10.43 -10.49
N PRO A 14 5.74 -10.48 -9.15
CA PRO A 14 4.93 -9.49 -8.45
C PRO A 14 5.52 -8.09 -8.64
N VAL A 15 4.66 -7.10 -8.85
CA VAL A 15 5.04 -5.69 -8.97
C VAL A 15 5.74 -5.20 -7.70
N ALA A 16 5.24 -5.58 -6.53
CA ALA A 16 5.83 -5.25 -5.23
C ALA A 16 5.75 -6.45 -4.30
N THR A 17 6.70 -6.55 -3.37
CA THR A 17 6.67 -7.54 -2.29
C THR A 17 6.57 -6.84 -0.94
N PHE A 18 6.02 -7.54 0.04
CA PHE A 18 5.93 -7.08 1.43
C PHE A 18 6.66 -8.05 2.35
N ALA A 19 6.88 -7.61 3.59
CA ALA A 19 7.44 -8.47 4.61
C ALA A 19 6.63 -9.78 4.77
N PRO A 20 7.27 -10.90 5.13
CA PRO A 20 6.56 -12.15 5.39
C PRO A 20 5.42 -11.96 6.39
N ARG A 21 4.27 -12.60 6.11
CA ARG A 21 3.05 -12.50 6.93
C ARG A 21 2.44 -11.10 7.01
N ALA A 22 2.70 -10.21 6.05
CA ALA A 22 2.10 -8.87 6.03
C ALA A 22 0.55 -8.86 5.87
N THR A 23 -0.02 -9.89 5.26
CA THR A 23 -1.48 -10.00 5.03
C THR A 23 -2.10 -8.70 4.48
N PRO A 24 -1.82 -8.34 3.21
CA PRO A 24 -2.47 -7.19 2.58
C PRO A 24 -4.00 -7.37 2.57
N THR A 25 -4.74 -6.36 3.02
CA THR A 25 -6.20 -6.46 3.24
C THR A 25 -7.02 -5.44 2.48
N GLY A 26 -6.46 -4.27 2.17
CA GLY A 26 -7.13 -3.23 1.39
C GLY A 26 -6.14 -2.35 0.65
N LEU A 27 -6.60 -1.67 -0.41
CA LEU A 27 -5.75 -0.81 -1.23
C LEU A 27 -6.52 0.36 -1.87
N GLU A 28 -5.80 1.45 -2.13
CA GLU A 28 -6.31 2.64 -2.82
C GLU A 28 -5.25 3.21 -3.76
N PHE A 29 -5.60 3.38 -5.04
CA PHE A 29 -4.78 4.17 -5.96
C PHE A 29 -5.04 5.66 -5.72
N TYR A 30 -4.03 6.38 -5.27
CA TYR A 30 -4.19 7.79 -5.00
C TYR A 30 -3.97 8.64 -6.27
N ALA A 31 -5.08 9.09 -6.85
CA ALA A 31 -5.13 9.99 -8.00
C ALA A 31 -5.40 11.46 -7.62
N GLY A 32 -5.34 11.80 -6.32
CA GLY A 32 -5.53 13.16 -5.83
C GLY A 32 -4.30 14.05 -5.98
N ASP A 33 -4.53 15.37 -5.94
CA ASP A 33 -3.48 16.39 -5.94
C ASP A 33 -3.30 17.06 -4.57
N GLU A 34 -4.11 16.68 -3.58
CA GLU A 34 -4.14 17.30 -2.26
C GLU A 34 -2.91 16.94 -1.42
N PHE A 35 -2.34 15.75 -1.60
CA PHE A 35 -1.04 15.40 -1.01
C PHE A 35 0.13 16.08 -1.73
N PRO A 36 1.28 16.29 -1.06
CA PRO A 36 2.51 16.71 -1.70
C PRO A 36 2.93 15.77 -2.86
N PRO A 37 3.64 16.25 -3.89
CA PRO A 37 3.96 15.48 -5.10
C PRO A 37 4.57 14.10 -4.84
N GLN A 38 5.41 13.95 -3.80
CA GLN A 38 6.04 12.67 -3.45
C GLN A 38 5.06 11.58 -2.99
N TYR A 39 3.82 11.93 -2.68
CA TYR A 39 2.76 11.02 -2.22
C TYR A 39 1.67 10.81 -3.29
N ARG A 40 1.80 11.45 -4.45
CA ARG A 40 0.85 11.29 -5.57
C ARG A 40 1.20 10.09 -6.43
N ASN A 41 0.25 9.61 -7.22
CA ASN A 41 0.44 8.53 -8.19
C ASN A 41 1.04 7.27 -7.56
N ALA A 42 0.58 6.93 -6.36
CA ALA A 42 1.03 5.79 -5.59
C ALA A 42 -0.17 4.94 -5.18
N LEU A 43 0.10 3.65 -4.97
CA LEU A 43 -0.84 2.74 -4.34
C LEU A 43 -0.62 2.78 -2.83
N TYR A 44 -1.68 2.92 -2.06
CA TYR A 44 -1.64 2.76 -0.61
C TYR A 44 -2.23 1.40 -0.27
N VAL A 45 -1.52 0.61 0.54
CA VAL A 45 -1.90 -0.77 0.87
C VAL A 45 -1.92 -0.95 2.36
N ALA A 46 -3.08 -1.33 2.91
CA ALA A 46 -3.24 -1.72 4.30
C ALA A 46 -2.67 -3.12 4.51
N LEU A 47 -1.75 -3.25 5.48
CA LEU A 47 -1.17 -4.51 5.92
C LEU A 47 -1.69 -4.84 7.31
N TRP A 48 -2.64 -5.78 7.37
CA TRP A 48 -3.30 -6.18 8.61
C TRP A 48 -2.32 -6.75 9.63
N GLN A 49 -1.33 -7.51 9.15
CA GLN A 49 -0.21 -7.99 9.93
C GLN A 49 1.08 -7.34 9.43
N GLY A 50 2.20 -7.69 10.06
CA GLY A 50 3.52 -7.23 9.71
C GLY A 50 4.35 -7.06 10.96
N ASP A 51 5.50 -6.41 10.81
CA ASP A 51 6.34 -6.05 11.93
C ASP A 51 6.81 -4.60 11.75
N PRO A 52 5.97 -3.59 12.11
CA PRO A 52 4.58 -3.68 12.60
C PRO A 52 3.50 -3.56 11.48
N PRO A 53 2.21 -3.82 11.80
CA PRO A 53 1.07 -3.48 10.92
C PRO A 53 1.09 -2.00 10.49
N SER A 54 0.77 -1.74 9.23
CA SER A 54 0.96 -0.41 8.63
C SER A 54 0.11 -0.20 7.38
N VAL A 55 0.02 1.05 6.94
CA VAL A 55 -0.26 1.36 5.53
C VAL A 55 1.07 1.61 4.83
N GLN A 56 1.33 0.87 3.75
CA GLN A 56 2.48 1.07 2.88
C GLN A 56 2.10 1.93 1.68
N ARG A 57 2.97 2.85 1.27
CA ARG A 57 2.92 3.51 -0.04
C ARG A 57 3.81 2.73 -0.99
N VAL A 58 3.21 2.21 -2.06
CA VAL A 58 3.89 1.57 -3.18
C VAL A 58 3.98 2.56 -4.34
N ARG A 59 5.20 3.02 -4.62
CA ARG A 59 5.49 3.86 -5.79
C ARG A 59 5.71 2.95 -6.99
N LEU A 60 4.96 3.18 -8.07
CA LEU A 60 5.11 2.44 -9.31
C LEU A 60 6.07 3.16 -10.27
N SER A 61 6.91 2.39 -10.96
CA SER A 61 7.77 2.85 -12.06
C SER A 61 7.83 1.80 -13.15
N ALA A 62 8.27 2.21 -14.35
CA ALA A 62 8.56 1.29 -15.45
C ALA A 62 10.07 1.03 -15.53
N GLU A 63 10.47 -0.24 -15.50
CA GLU A 63 11.86 -0.68 -15.65
C GLU A 63 11.92 -1.79 -16.69
N GLY A 64 12.69 -1.58 -17.77
CA GLY A 64 12.89 -2.60 -18.81
C GLY A 64 11.60 -3.07 -19.50
N GLY A 65 10.54 -2.25 -19.52
CA GLY A 65 9.23 -2.61 -20.07
C GLY A 65 8.29 -3.33 -19.08
N ALA A 66 8.72 -3.56 -17.84
CA ALA A 66 7.90 -4.10 -16.76
C ALA A 66 7.49 -3.01 -15.76
N THR A 67 6.36 -3.19 -15.08
CA THR A 67 5.98 -2.35 -13.94
C THR A 67 6.61 -2.90 -12.67
N VAL A 68 7.34 -2.05 -11.94
CA VAL A 68 7.93 -2.39 -10.64
C VAL A 68 7.40 -1.44 -9.57
N GLY A 69 7.38 -1.90 -8.32
CA GLY A 69 6.83 -1.19 -7.19
C GLY A 69 7.79 -1.15 -6.01
N GLU A 70 8.05 0.05 -5.51
CA GLU A 70 8.82 0.29 -4.28
C GLU A 70 7.88 0.58 -3.11
N ALA A 71 7.80 -0.36 -2.15
CA ALA A 71 7.00 -0.22 -0.95
C ALA A 71 7.76 0.52 0.16
N THR A 72 7.14 1.54 0.74
CA THR A 72 7.69 2.35 1.83
C THR A 72 6.62 2.60 2.90
N PRO A 73 6.96 2.58 4.21
CA PRO A 73 5.97 2.87 5.25
C PRO A 73 5.35 4.26 5.08
N PHE A 74 4.03 4.35 5.22
CA PHE A 74 3.28 5.62 5.14
C PHE A 74 2.57 5.96 6.45
N VAL A 75 1.77 5.04 6.98
CA VAL A 75 1.18 5.15 8.33
C VAL A 75 1.64 3.98 9.16
N THR A 76 2.24 4.26 10.31
CA THR A 76 2.73 3.27 11.28
C THR A 76 2.01 3.43 12.61
N GLY A 77 2.25 2.50 13.55
CA GLY A 77 1.61 2.51 14.87
C GLY A 77 0.17 2.00 14.88
N LEU A 78 -0.28 1.38 13.78
CA LEU A 78 -1.60 0.79 13.64
C LEU A 78 -1.68 -0.55 14.38
N LYS A 79 -2.90 -0.98 14.72
CA LYS A 79 -3.15 -2.27 15.38
C LYS A 79 -3.49 -3.35 14.39
N GLN A 80 -4.55 -3.18 13.60
CA GLN A 80 -4.99 -4.12 12.55
C GLN A 80 -5.72 -3.36 11.43
N PRO A 81 -4.99 -2.67 10.53
CA PRO A 81 -5.63 -1.95 9.44
C PRO A 81 -6.25 -2.93 8.44
N ILE A 82 -7.53 -2.70 8.11
CA ILE A 82 -8.28 -3.54 7.16
C ILE A 82 -8.40 -2.89 5.79
N ASP A 83 -8.44 -1.57 5.74
CA ASP A 83 -8.68 -0.87 4.49
C ASP A 83 -8.14 0.56 4.50
N VAL A 84 -7.90 1.07 3.30
CA VAL A 84 -7.54 2.45 3.02
C VAL A 84 -8.36 2.94 1.83
N LEU A 85 -8.93 4.14 1.93
CA LEU A 85 -9.75 4.72 0.85
C LEU A 85 -9.60 6.24 0.80
N ARG A 86 -9.77 6.83 -0.39
CA ARG A 86 -9.73 8.29 -0.55
C ARG A 86 -11.07 8.91 -0.20
N ASP A 87 -11.07 9.98 0.61
CA ASP A 87 -12.27 10.77 0.88
C ASP A 87 -12.50 11.86 -0.19
N PRO A 88 -13.71 12.47 -0.23
CA PRO A 88 -14.00 13.53 -1.21
C PRO A 88 -13.16 14.80 -1.08
N GLN A 89 -12.48 15.00 0.05
CA GLN A 89 -11.56 16.11 0.30
C GLN A 89 -10.10 15.74 0.00
N GLY A 90 -9.85 14.57 -0.61
CA GLY A 90 -8.53 14.12 -1.02
C GLY A 90 -7.63 13.60 0.08
N GLY A 91 -8.15 13.41 1.30
CA GLY A 91 -7.45 12.68 2.35
C GLY A 91 -7.56 11.17 2.17
N LEU A 92 -6.77 10.41 2.91
CA LEU A 92 -6.94 8.96 3.05
C LEU A 92 -7.61 8.64 4.38
N LEU A 93 -8.63 7.80 4.34
CA LEU A 93 -9.23 7.18 5.52
C LEU A 93 -8.61 5.80 5.71
N VAL A 94 -8.11 5.53 6.91
CA VAL A 94 -7.51 4.25 7.30
C VAL A 94 -8.41 3.62 8.36
N LEU A 95 -8.97 2.46 8.04
CA LEU A 95 -9.83 1.70 8.95
C LEU A 95 -8.94 0.76 9.77
N ASP A 96 -8.80 1.02 11.08
CA ASP A 96 -8.04 0.18 12.00
C ASP A 96 -8.98 -0.59 12.92
N PHE A 97 -9.13 -1.88 12.62
CA PHE A 97 -10.11 -2.75 13.25
C PHE A 97 -9.87 -2.92 14.74
N ALA A 98 -8.66 -3.28 15.15
CA ALA A 98 -8.35 -3.51 16.56
C ALA A 98 -8.23 -2.22 17.38
N ALA A 99 -7.89 -1.10 16.74
CA ALA A 99 -7.95 0.21 17.39
C ALA A 99 -9.40 0.74 17.52
N ASN A 100 -10.37 0.11 16.84
CA ASN A 100 -11.76 0.57 16.73
C ASN A 100 -11.83 2.04 16.28
N ALA A 101 -11.04 2.39 15.26
CA ALA A 101 -10.87 3.77 14.81
C ALA A 101 -10.81 3.88 13.29
N VAL A 102 -11.26 5.03 12.79
CA VAL A 102 -10.99 5.48 11.42
C VAL A 102 -10.12 6.72 11.51
N TYR A 103 -8.89 6.63 11.00
CA TYR A 103 -7.97 7.75 10.95
C TYR A 103 -8.11 8.46 9.61
N ARG A 104 -8.10 9.80 9.63
CA ARG A 104 -8.01 10.61 8.42
C ARG A 104 -6.60 11.19 8.30
N VAL A 105 -5.89 10.79 7.25
CA VAL A 105 -4.57 11.31 6.89
C VAL A 105 -4.74 12.39 5.82
N ALA A 106 -4.29 13.60 6.12
CA ALA A 106 -4.39 14.75 5.24
C ALA A 106 -3.07 15.51 5.24
N ALA A 107 -2.74 16.16 4.11
CA ALA A 107 -1.68 17.15 4.10
C ALA A 107 -2.08 18.32 5.02
N GLU A 108 -1.12 18.83 5.80
CA GLU A 108 -1.34 20.08 6.54
C GLU A 108 -1.63 21.21 5.54
N ARG A 109 -2.62 22.03 5.87
CA ARG A 109 -2.81 23.29 5.14
C ARG A 109 -1.78 24.28 5.68
N GLY A 110 -0.86 24.71 4.83
CA GLY A 110 0.00 25.87 5.09
C GLY A 110 -0.81 27.16 5.15
#